data_AF-A0A348VRW3-F1
#
_entry.id   AF-A0A348VRW3-F1
#
_cell.length_a   1.000
_cell.length_b   1.000
_cell.length_c   1.000
_cell.angle_alpha   90.00
_cell.angle_beta   90.00
_cell.angle_gamma   90.00
#
_symmetry.space_group_name_H-M   'P 1'
#
loop_
_entity.id
_entity.type
_entity.pdbx_description
1 polymer ?
#
loop_
_entity_poly.entity_id
_entity_poly.type
_entity_poly.pdbx_seq_one_letter_code
_entity_poly.pdbx_strand_id
1 'polypeptide(L)' 'GKSYSHVGIYVGDSRFVHAPSTGKTVRTDSVEDAYWRRHFLDARRFL' A
#
# COMPACT_ATOMS: atom_id res chain seq x y z
N GLY A 1 -8.41 10.51 -7.76
CA GLY A 1 -8.62 9.05 -7.71
C GLY A 1 -9.89 8.77 -6.93
N LYS A 2 -10.55 7.64 -7.17
CA LYS A 2 -11.68 7.21 -6.33
C LYS A 2 -11.17 6.92 -4.91
N SER A 3 -12.00 7.15 -3.90
CA SER A 3 -11.73 6.64 -2.54
C SER A 3 -11.50 5.12 -2.62
N TYR A 4 -10.45 4.63 -1.98
CA TYR A 4 -10.05 3.21 -2.01
C TYR A 4 -9.70 2.66 -3.40
N SER A 5 -8.83 3.38 -4.13
CA SER A 5 -8.37 2.93 -5.46
C SER A 5 -7.16 1.97 -5.44
N HIS A 6 -6.58 1.70 -4.28
CA HIS A 6 -5.36 0.89 -4.14
C HIS A 6 -5.38 0.10 -2.83
N VAL A 7 -4.74 -1.07 -2.81
CA VAL A 7 -4.55 -1.89 -1.61
C VAL A 7 -3.16 -2.52 -1.61
N GLY A 8 -2.68 -2.84 -0.42
CA GLY A 8 -1.48 -3.65 -0.23
C GLY A 8 -1.58 -4.45 1.07
N ILE A 9 -0.71 -5.44 1.21
CA ILE A 9 -0.66 -6.31 2.37
C ILE A 9 0.51 -5.85 3.25
N TYR A 10 0.22 -5.45 4.48
CA TYR A 10 1.26 -5.08 5.44
C TYR A 10 2.08 -6.30 5.84
N VAL A 11 3.41 -6.16 5.83
CA VAL A 11 4.35 -7.27 6.08
C VAL A 11 5.27 -7.03 7.27
N GLY A 12 5.11 -5.91 7.99
CA GLY A 12 5.96 -5.52 9.11
C GLY A 12 6.92 -4.38 8.76
N ASP A 13 7.59 -3.81 9.77
CA ASP A 13 8.59 -2.75 9.63
C ASP A 13 8.18 -1.54 8.78
N SER A 14 6.93 -1.08 8.95
CA SER A 14 6.34 -0.02 8.14
C SER A 14 6.31 -0.33 6.63
N ARG A 15 6.42 -1.60 6.24
CA ARG A 15 6.44 -2.05 4.83
C ARG A 15 5.19 -2.81 4.45
N PHE A 16 4.86 -2.72 3.17
CA PHE A 16 3.75 -3.44 2.58
C PHE A 16 4.08 -3.91 1.17
N VAL A 17 3.54 -5.06 0.78
CA VAL A 17 3.66 -5.60 -0.59
C VAL A 17 2.41 -5.22 -1.40
N HIS A 18 2.62 -4.81 -2.66
CA HIS A 18 1.54 -4.39 -3.55
C HIS A 18 1.95 -4.47 -5.03
N ALA A 19 0.96 -4.41 -5.92
CA ALA A 19 1.14 -4.21 -7.35
C ALA A 19 0.93 -2.72 -7.68
N PRO A 20 2.01 -1.90 -7.84
CA PRO A 20 1.92 -0.44 -7.76
C PRO A 20 1.09 0.23 -8.86
N SER A 21 1.06 -0.37 -10.05
CA SER A 21 0.20 0.03 -11.16
C SER A 21 0.22 -1.06 -12.24
N THR A 22 -0.71 -0.98 -13.20
CA THR A 22 -0.70 -1.82 -14.40
C THR A 22 0.68 -1.87 -15.06
N GLY A 23 1.14 -3.07 -15.42
CA GLY A 23 2.40 -3.30 -16.12
C GLY A 23 3.67 -3.21 -15.26
N LYS A 24 3.56 -2.90 -13.96
CA LYS A 24 4.71 -2.90 -13.04
C LYS A 24 4.78 -4.17 -12.21
N THR A 25 5.99 -4.51 -11.78
CA THR A 25 6.25 -5.68 -10.94
C THR A 25 5.79 -5.45 -9.50
N VAL A 26 5.28 -6.51 -8.88
CA VAL A 26 4.99 -6.57 -7.44
C VAL A 26 6.25 -6.24 -6.66
N ARG A 27 6.14 -5.38 -5.66
CA ARG A 27 7.27 -4.93 -4.85
C ARG A 27 6.84 -4.57 -3.43
N THR A 28 7.82 -4.25 -2.62
CA THR A 28 7.64 -3.77 -1.25
C THR A 28 8.02 -2.30 -1.18
N ASP A 29 7.10 -1.46 -0.68
CA ASP A 29 7.33 -0.04 -0.42
C ASP A 29 7.09 0.24 1.09
N SER A 30 7.48 1.43 1.58
CA SER A 30 7.21 1.85 2.96
C SER A 30 5.92 2.68 3.04
N VAL A 31 5.07 2.43 4.03
CA VAL A 31 3.90 3.28 4.31
C VAL A 31 4.29 4.68 4.77
N GLU A 32 5.54 4.85 5.22
CA GLU A 32 6.09 6.14 5.67
C GLU A 32 6.57 7.02 4.51
N ASP A 33 6.76 6.45 3.32
CA ASP A 33 7.13 7.22 2.13
C ASP A 33 6.08 8.32 1.88
N ALA A 34 6.52 9.52 1.53
CA ALA A 34 5.65 10.69 1.46
C ALA A 34 4.39 10.49 0.60
N TYR A 35 4.51 9.72 -0.48
CA TYR A 35 3.36 9.35 -1.32
C TYR A 35 2.39 8.44 -0.55
N TRP A 36 2.85 7.32 -0.01
CA TRP A 36 2.00 6.34 0.68
C TRP A 36 1.39 6.91 1.96
N ARG A 37 2.17 7.68 2.72
CA ARG A 37 1.70 8.37 3.93
C ARG A 37 0.56 9.34 3.65
N ARG A 38 0.61 10.07 2.53
CA ARG A 38 -0.47 11.01 2.12
C ARG A 38 -1.72 10.29 1.61
N HIS A 39 -1.58 9.07 1.09
CA HIS A 39 -2.68 8.30 0.49
C HIS A 39 -3.18 7.16 1.38
N PHE A 40 -2.67 7.03 2.62
CA PHE A 40 -3.17 6.07 3.58
C PHE A 40 -4.60 6.44 3.99
N LEU A 41 -5.53 5.48 3.84
CA LEU A 41 -6.95 5.68 4.16
C LEU A 41 -7.37 4.90 5.40
N ASP A 42 -7.08 3.60 5.44
CA ASP A 42 -7.51 2.68 6.50
C ASP A 42 -6.63 1.43 6.47
N ALA A 43 -6.56 0.70 7.57
CA ALA A 43 -5.94 -0.61 7.67
C ALA A 43 -6.90 -1.60 8.33
N ARG A 44 -7.12 -2.74 7.66
CA ARG A 44 -8.05 -3.78 8.13
C ARG A 44 -7.32 -5.11 8.27
N ARG A 45 -7.65 -5.83 9.34
CA ARG A 45 -7.18 -7.20 9.59
C ARG A 45 -8.32 -8.17 9.34
N PHE A 46 -8.10 -9.11 8.43
CA PHE A 46 -8.95 -10.28 8.25
C PHE A 46 -8.29 -11.46 8.97
N LEU A 47 -9.08 -12.20 9.76
CA LEU A 47 -8.68 -13.44 10.42
C LEU A 47 -9.26 -14.63 9.65
#